data_AF-A0A8I2YSG1-F1
#
_entry.id   AF-A0A8I2YSG1-F1
#
_cell.length_a   1.000
_cell.length_b   1.000
_cell.length_c   1.000
_cell.angle_alpha   90.00
_cell.angle_beta   90.00
_cell.angle_gamma   90.00
#
_symmetry.space_group_name_H-M   'P 1'
#
loop_
_entity.id
_entity.type
_entity.pdbx_description
1 polymer ?
#
loop_
_entity_poly.entity_id
_entity_poly.type
_entity_poly.pdbx_seq_one_letter_code
_entity_poly.pdbx_strand_id
1 'polypeptide(L)'
;MEQHNLYYCTTMEDKLGITWSEYKDWRKQLKYSKHHIKIFYMCHVPQISDDLHPTISKAKKGGRGTTGCEYVDVVAPITFAIYHDHELKKQAEQYFAARWPTLTEFAYWLMDVPKKNRHSNMIDLLS
;
A
#
# COMPACT_ATOMS: atom_id res chain seq x y z
N MET A 1 1.08 -3.13 -28.41
CA MET A 1 1.66 -2.96 -27.06
C MET A 1 3.16 -2.88 -27.26
N GLU A 2 3.73 -1.69 -27.08
CA GLU A 2 5.19 -1.53 -27.14
C GLU A 2 5.82 -2.34 -26.00
N GLN A 3 6.77 -3.20 -26.36
CA GLN A 3 7.51 -4.02 -25.41
C GLN A 3 8.47 -3.10 -24.64
N HIS A 4 8.13 -2.78 -23.41
CA HIS A 4 8.99 -2.01 -22.53
C HIS A 4 10.32 -2.75 -22.31
N ASN A 5 11.43 -2.10 -22.64
CA ASN A 5 12.76 -2.68 -22.46
C ASN A 5 13.17 -2.56 -20.99
N LEU A 6 13.21 -3.70 -20.30
CA LEU A 6 13.52 -3.83 -18.88
C LEU A 6 14.87 -3.21 -18.50
N TYR A 7 15.83 -3.12 -19.43
CA TYR A 7 17.16 -2.53 -19.19
C TYR A 7 17.14 -0.99 -19.15
N TYR A 8 16.06 -0.36 -19.57
CA TYR A 8 15.82 1.08 -19.41
C TYR A 8 14.72 1.38 -18.40
N CYS A 9 14.22 0.35 -17.70
CA CYS A 9 13.28 0.53 -16.61
C CYS A 9 14.03 1.15 -15.45
N THR A 10 13.75 2.42 -15.15
CA THR A 10 14.23 3.03 -13.91
C THR A 10 13.54 2.32 -12.75
N THR A 11 14.23 1.35 -12.17
CA THR A 11 13.69 0.54 -11.09
C THR A 11 13.62 1.37 -9.81
N MET A 12 12.87 0.89 -8.80
CA MET A 12 12.94 1.50 -7.46
C MET A 12 14.38 1.51 -6.92
N GLU A 13 15.18 0.50 -7.27
CA GLU A 13 16.62 0.46 -6.95
C GLU A 13 17.36 1.66 -7.53
N ASP A 14 17.15 1.98 -8.81
CA ASP A 14 17.86 3.07 -9.49
C ASP A 14 17.40 4.47 -9.04
N LYS A 15 16.11 4.62 -8.76
CA LYS A 15 15.51 5.94 -8.43
C LYS A 15 15.60 6.30 -6.97
N LEU A 16 15.52 5.31 -6.09
CA LEU A 16 15.38 5.51 -4.66
C LEU A 16 16.53 4.88 -3.86
N GLY A 17 17.46 4.16 -4.52
CA GLY A 17 18.62 3.55 -3.86
C GLY A 17 18.27 2.38 -2.93
N ILE A 18 17.13 1.74 -3.15
CA ILE A 18 16.53 0.71 -2.27
C ILE A 18 16.40 -0.63 -2.95
N THR A 19 16.82 -1.70 -2.28
CA THR A 19 16.75 -3.05 -2.84
C THR A 19 15.34 -3.63 -2.87
N TRP A 20 15.07 -4.52 -3.83
CA TRP A 20 13.84 -5.32 -3.83
C TRP A 20 13.67 -6.16 -2.57
N SER A 21 14.77 -6.55 -1.90
CA SER A 21 14.70 -7.27 -0.63
C SER A 21 14.13 -6.41 0.48
N GLU A 22 14.59 -5.15 0.56
CA GLU A 22 14.12 -4.19 1.56
C GLU A 22 12.62 -3.92 1.42
N TYR A 23 12.14 -3.74 0.18
CA TYR A 23 10.70 -3.64 -0.09
C TYR A 23 9.93 -4.86 0.42
N LYS A 24 10.38 -6.08 0.07
CA LYS A 24 9.71 -7.32 0.51
C LYS A 24 9.69 -7.47 2.02
N ASP A 25 10.76 -7.07 2.70
CA ASP A 25 10.85 -7.18 4.15
C ASP A 25 9.98 -6.15 4.86
N TRP A 26 9.92 -4.92 4.36
CA TRP A 26 8.94 -3.92 4.79
C TRP A 26 7.50 -4.37 4.51
N ARG A 27 7.21 -4.90 3.33
CA ARG A 27 5.87 -5.35 2.91
C ARG A 27 5.28 -6.40 3.84
N LYS A 28 6.13 -7.28 4.41
CA LYS A 28 5.73 -8.29 5.41
C LYS A 28 5.24 -7.66 6.71
N GLN A 29 5.61 -6.42 7.02
CA GLN A 29 5.23 -5.72 8.25
C GLN A 29 3.83 -5.10 8.18
N LEU A 30 3.23 -4.99 6.99
CA LEU A 30 1.86 -4.51 6.81
C LEU A 30 0.86 -5.56 7.31
N LYS A 31 0.52 -5.48 8.59
CA LYS A 31 -0.38 -6.43 9.27
C LYS A 31 -1.78 -5.85 9.46
N TYR A 32 -2.75 -6.55 8.89
CA TYR A 32 -4.16 -6.24 9.05
C TYR A 32 -4.68 -6.71 10.41
N SER A 33 -5.59 -5.95 10.97
CA SER A 33 -6.23 -6.16 12.27
C SER A 33 -7.75 -5.97 12.17
N LYS A 34 -8.48 -6.18 13.27
CA LYS A 34 -9.95 -6.12 13.31
C LYS A 34 -10.55 -4.77 12.90
N HIS A 35 -9.82 -3.65 13.05
CA HIS A 35 -10.32 -2.32 12.70
C HIS A 35 -10.26 -2.01 11.19
N HIS A 36 -9.54 -2.83 10.41
CA HIS A 36 -9.47 -2.71 8.96
C HIS A 36 -10.72 -3.30 8.29
N ILE A 37 -11.88 -2.74 8.65
CA ILE A 37 -13.17 -3.19 8.15
C ILE A 37 -13.30 -2.68 6.71
N LYS A 38 -13.58 -3.60 5.77
CA LYS A 38 -13.76 -3.30 4.33
C LYS A 38 -12.49 -2.82 3.61
N ILE A 39 -11.30 -3.34 3.92
CA ILE A 39 -10.10 -3.12 3.09
C ILE A 39 -9.71 -4.43 2.42
N PHE A 40 -9.41 -4.38 1.12
CA PHE A 40 -8.92 -5.55 0.41
C PHE A 40 -7.40 -5.70 0.54
N TYR A 41 -6.95 -6.68 1.32
CA TYR A 41 -5.54 -6.82 1.72
C TYR A 41 -4.52 -7.01 0.58
N MET A 42 -4.95 -7.42 -0.63
CA MET A 42 -4.03 -7.57 -1.77
C MET A 42 -3.69 -6.23 -2.41
N CYS A 43 -4.64 -5.29 -2.48
CA CYS A 43 -4.44 -3.98 -3.11
C CYS A 43 -4.44 -2.81 -2.12
N HIS A 44 -4.84 -3.05 -0.87
CA HIS A 44 -5.03 -2.08 0.23
C HIS A 44 -6.12 -1.03 -0.01
N VAL A 45 -7.01 -1.24 -0.98
CA VAL A 45 -8.09 -0.31 -1.32
C VAL A 45 -9.35 -0.58 -0.47
N PRO A 46 -10.09 0.47 -0.02
CA PRO A 46 -11.33 0.30 0.72
C PRO A 46 -12.46 -0.18 -0.21
N GLN A 47 -13.26 -1.14 0.26
CA GLN A 47 -14.44 -1.66 -0.40
C GLN A 47 -15.66 -0.78 -0.06
N ILE A 48 -15.77 0.35 -0.78
CA ILE A 48 -16.83 1.36 -0.56
C ILE A 48 -18.13 0.97 -1.27
N SER A 49 -18.03 0.30 -2.43
CA SER A 49 -19.16 -0.24 -3.20
C SER A 49 -18.78 -1.56 -3.86
N ASP A 50 -19.74 -2.49 -3.93
CA ASP A 50 -19.59 -3.77 -4.64
C ASP A 50 -19.31 -3.59 -6.14
N ASP A 51 -19.72 -2.47 -6.72
CA ASP A 51 -19.51 -2.15 -8.14
C ASP A 51 -18.06 -1.73 -8.43
N LEU A 52 -17.38 -1.15 -7.44
CA LEU A 52 -15.96 -0.74 -7.51
C LEU A 52 -15.03 -1.85 -7.03
N HIS A 53 -15.46 -2.60 -6.01
CA HIS A 53 -14.70 -3.73 -5.48
C HIS A 53 -15.68 -4.74 -4.87
N PRO A 54 -16.04 -5.83 -5.59
CA PRO A 54 -17.02 -6.79 -5.11
C PRO A 54 -16.67 -7.33 -3.72
N THR A 55 -17.64 -7.34 -2.80
CA THR A 55 -17.47 -7.96 -1.49
C THR A 55 -17.23 -9.47 -1.65
N ILE A 56 -16.32 -10.00 -0.84
CA ILE A 56 -15.77 -11.37 -0.88
C ILE A 56 -16.87 -12.47 -0.85
N SER A 57 -18.11 -12.17 -0.47
CA SER A 57 -19.21 -13.13 -0.45
C SER A 57 -19.65 -13.63 -1.84
N LYS A 58 -19.33 -12.91 -2.93
CA LYS A 58 -19.59 -13.38 -4.31
C LYS A 58 -18.38 -14.04 -4.97
N ALA A 59 -17.20 -13.97 -4.33
CA ALA A 59 -16.02 -14.71 -4.72
C ALA A 59 -16.16 -16.17 -4.26
N LYS A 60 -16.62 -17.03 -5.18
CA LYS A 60 -16.77 -18.47 -4.98
C LYS A 60 -15.58 -19.05 -4.19
N LYS A 61 -15.90 -19.88 -3.19
CA LYS A 61 -14.98 -20.82 -2.52
C LYS A 61 -14.31 -21.72 -3.57
N GLY A 62 -13.27 -21.22 -4.21
CA GLY A 62 -12.27 -21.99 -4.94
C GLY A 62 -10.99 -21.94 -4.13
N GLY A 63 -10.35 -23.08 -3.92
CA GLY A 63 -9.06 -23.16 -3.23
C GLY A 63 -8.03 -22.21 -3.86
N ARG A 64 -7.04 -21.78 -3.06
CA ARG A 64 -5.84 -21.00 -3.46
C ARG A 64 -5.81 -20.56 -4.93
N GLY A 65 -6.50 -19.48 -5.26
CA GLY A 65 -6.42 -18.92 -6.61
C GLY A 65 -7.75 -18.35 -7.07
N THR A 66 -7.67 -17.12 -7.59
CA THR A 66 -8.65 -16.50 -8.49
C THR A 66 -10.01 -16.14 -7.91
N THR A 67 -10.01 -15.19 -6.97
CA THR A 67 -10.63 -13.89 -7.31
C THR A 67 -9.52 -12.86 -7.30
N GLY A 68 -8.78 -12.82 -8.41
CA GLY A 68 -7.65 -11.92 -8.57
C GLY A 68 -8.16 -10.49 -8.54
N CYS A 69 -7.71 -9.70 -7.58
CA CYS A 69 -7.80 -8.26 -7.74
C CYS A 69 -6.88 -7.89 -8.90
N GLU A 70 -7.41 -7.22 -9.90
CA GLU A 70 -6.64 -6.75 -11.05
C GLU A 70 -5.54 -5.76 -10.64
N TYR A 71 -5.73 -5.11 -9.49
CA TYR A 71 -4.87 -4.06 -8.95
C TYR A 71 -4.03 -4.55 -7.75
N VAL A 72 -3.59 -5.81 -7.76
CA VAL A 72 -2.74 -6.36 -6.69
C VAL A 72 -1.51 -5.48 -6.50
N ASP A 73 -1.22 -5.16 -5.24
CA ASP A 73 -0.01 -4.44 -4.82
C ASP A 73 0.18 -3.07 -5.48
N VAL A 74 -0.91 -2.34 -5.80
CA VAL A 74 -0.81 -0.99 -6.37
C VAL A 74 -0.46 0.09 -5.33
N VAL A 75 -1.05 0.01 -4.13
CA VAL A 75 -0.90 1.07 -3.11
C VAL A 75 0.43 0.96 -2.36
N ALA A 76 0.85 -0.26 -2.00
CA ALA A 76 2.02 -0.45 -1.15
C ALA A 76 3.34 0.10 -1.76
N PRO A 77 3.67 -0.16 -3.04
CA PRO A 77 4.85 0.43 -3.68
C PRO A 77 4.85 1.96 -3.68
N ILE A 78 3.69 2.59 -3.88
CA ILE A 78 3.58 4.06 -3.90
C ILE A 78 3.86 4.61 -2.50
N THR A 79 3.25 4.03 -1.46
CA THR A 79 3.51 4.47 -0.09
C THR A 79 4.95 4.24 0.33
N PHE A 80 5.57 3.15 -0.12
CA PHE A 80 7.00 2.90 0.07
C PHE A 80 7.86 3.97 -0.61
N ALA A 81 7.56 4.31 -1.86
CA ALA A 81 8.26 5.36 -2.60
C ALA A 81 8.16 6.73 -1.90
N ILE A 82 6.97 7.08 -1.36
CA ILE A 82 6.78 8.31 -0.57
C ILE A 82 7.71 8.36 0.64
N TYR A 83 7.93 7.24 1.33
CA TYR A 83 8.84 7.21 2.48
C TYR A 83 10.30 7.45 2.09
N HIS A 84 10.72 6.96 0.92
CA HIS A 84 12.11 7.11 0.45
C HIS A 84 12.38 8.45 -0.24
N ASP A 85 11.34 9.16 -0.67
CA ASP A 85 11.47 10.55 -1.10
C ASP A 85 11.48 11.50 0.09
N HIS A 86 12.60 12.18 0.33
CA HIS A 86 12.78 13.05 1.50
C HIS A 86 11.75 14.19 1.57
N GLU A 87 11.41 14.80 0.43
CA GLU A 87 10.50 15.94 0.40
C GLU A 87 9.05 15.48 0.59
N LEU A 88 8.63 14.42 -0.10
CA LEU A 88 7.28 13.87 0.04
C LEU A 88 7.06 13.31 1.45
N LYS A 89 8.03 12.58 1.99
CA LYS A 89 7.97 12.10 3.39
C LYS A 89 7.80 13.26 4.35
N LYS A 90 8.62 14.30 4.24
CA LYS A 90 8.58 15.47 5.13
C LYS A 90 7.23 16.20 5.04
N GLN A 91 6.69 16.39 3.84
CA GLN A 91 5.38 17.00 3.65
C GLN A 91 4.26 16.16 4.26
N ALA A 92 4.31 14.84 4.06
CA ALA A 92 3.34 13.92 4.64
C ALA A 92 3.42 13.91 6.18
N GLU A 93 4.62 13.82 6.77
CA GLU A 93 4.83 13.90 8.22
C GLU A 93 4.24 15.19 8.81
N GLN A 94 4.44 16.32 8.14
CA GLN A 94 3.85 17.61 8.53
C GLN A 94 2.32 17.59 8.46
N TYR A 95 1.74 17.14 7.34
CA TYR A 95 0.30 17.10 7.14
C TYR A 95 -0.40 16.18 8.14
N PHE A 96 0.16 15.00 8.39
CA PHE A 96 -0.43 14.03 9.31
C PHE A 96 -0.13 14.33 10.78
N ALA A 97 0.77 15.28 11.07
CA ALA A 97 1.33 15.54 12.39
C ALA A 97 1.93 14.26 13.01
N ALA A 98 2.67 13.50 12.20
CA ALA A 98 3.30 12.24 12.55
C ALA A 98 4.81 12.29 12.23
N ARG A 99 5.58 11.35 12.78
CA ARG A 99 6.97 11.14 12.37
C ARG A 99 7.25 9.66 12.22
N TRP A 100 8.04 9.33 11.22
CA TRP A 100 8.44 7.96 10.90
C TRP A 100 9.97 7.87 10.81
N PRO A 101 10.68 7.86 11.95
CA PRO A 101 12.14 7.72 11.98
C PRO A 101 12.62 6.45 11.25
N THR A 102 11.85 5.36 11.33
CA THR A 102 12.14 4.08 10.70
C THR A 102 11.03 3.61 9.77
N LEU A 103 11.39 2.72 8.83
CA LEU A 103 10.43 2.02 7.96
C LEU A 103 9.40 1.22 8.77
N THR A 104 9.80 0.69 9.92
CA THR A 104 8.93 -0.05 10.83
C THR A 104 7.86 0.86 11.45
N GLU A 105 8.25 2.05 11.92
CA GLU A 105 7.29 3.02 12.45
C GLU A 105 6.34 3.53 11.36
N PHE A 106 6.84 3.69 10.13
CA PHE A 106 5.98 3.99 8.98
C PHE A 106 4.97 2.88 8.71
N ALA A 107 5.41 1.62 8.67
CA ALA A 107 4.54 0.46 8.48
C ALA A 107 3.46 0.38 9.59
N TYR A 108 3.84 0.62 10.84
CA TYR A 108 2.90 0.65 11.96
C TYR A 108 1.88 1.77 11.82
N TRP A 109 2.32 2.97 11.46
CA TRP A 109 1.41 4.09 11.23
C TRP A 109 0.42 3.80 10.09
N LEU A 110 0.86 3.23 8.97
CA LEU A 110 -0.02 2.88 7.84
C LEU A 110 -1.15 1.91 8.23
N MET A 111 -0.86 1.01 9.18
CA MET A 111 -1.79 0.00 9.67
C MET A 111 -2.50 0.40 10.98
N ASP A 112 -2.24 1.60 11.50
CA ASP A 112 -2.88 2.08 12.72
C ASP A 112 -4.34 2.49 12.45
N VAL A 113 -5.09 2.77 13.52
CA VAL A 113 -6.44 3.29 13.43
C VAL A 113 -6.39 4.68 12.79
N PRO A 114 -7.06 4.89 11.65
CA PRO A 114 -7.01 6.17 10.98
C PRO A 114 -7.86 7.22 11.71
N LYS A 115 -7.64 8.50 11.38
CA LYS A 115 -8.46 9.61 11.91
C LYS A 115 -9.95 9.38 11.62
N LYS A 116 -10.83 9.96 12.45
CA LYS A 116 -12.29 9.82 12.32
C LYS A 116 -12.75 10.12 10.88
N ASN A 117 -13.61 9.25 10.33
CA ASN A 117 -14.13 9.28 8.95
C ASN A 117 -13.13 8.90 7.84
N ARG A 118 -11.97 8.36 8.17
CA ARG A 118 -11.01 7.79 7.20
C ARG A 118 -11.04 6.26 7.25
N HIS A 119 -10.74 5.61 6.12
CA HIS A 119 -10.77 4.15 6.01
C HIS A 119 -9.42 3.49 6.33
N SER A 120 -8.30 4.12 5.97
CA SER A 120 -6.94 3.64 6.21
C SER A 120 -5.96 4.81 6.10
N ASN A 121 -4.93 4.84 6.94
CA ASN A 121 -3.83 5.81 6.81
C ASN A 121 -3.06 5.62 5.49
N MET A 122 -2.98 4.39 4.99
CA MET A 122 -2.32 4.09 3.72
C MET A 122 -3.02 4.72 2.51
N ILE A 123 -4.35 4.79 2.54
CA ILE A 123 -5.14 5.45 1.49
C ILE A 123 -5.19 6.96 1.71
N ASP A 124 -5.29 7.39 2.96
CA ASP A 124 -5.30 8.82 3.29
C ASP A 124 -3.97 9.49 2.90
N LEU A 125 -2.85 8.77 2.95
CA LEU A 125 -1.55 9.22 2.46
C LEU A 125 -1.53 9.55 0.96
N LEU A 126 -2.44 8.96 0.18
CA LEU A 126 -2.56 9.18 -1.26
C LEU A 126 -3.67 10.17 -1.65
N SER A 127 -4.32 10.81 -0.66
CA SER A 127 -5.49 11.67 -0.84
C SER A 127 -5.15 13.17 -0.85
#